data_AF-A0A9W4KKB0-F1
#
_entry.id   AF-A0A9W4KKB0-F1
#
_cell.length_a   1.000
_cell.length_b   1.000
_cell.length_c   1.000
_cell.angle_alpha   90.00
_cell.angle_beta   90.00
_cell.angle_gamma   90.00
#
_symmetry.space_group_name_H-M   'P 1'
#
loop_
_entity.id
_entity.type
_entity.pdbx_description
1 polymer ?
#
loop_
_entity_poly.entity_id
_entity_poly.type
_entity_poly.pdbx_seq_one_letter_code
_entity_poly.pdbx_strand_id
1 'polypeptide(L)'
;MPLQQIVGAYLEIIEEGKVKTSTKIKEAFSQFFPWEYYQYTQRDVDKSITTFTRLLDAIECRIPFQSAKIDIQYPQSVLDEAFTPKKSFVRSFLSALPRRQVYFRYIAPGLRLQSVDEFKSQPFAAHSAISQNDSDDEGEEIPFLLFRADGSNLSPWGQPFNNVDTPAGLYTEDIDKGRAQDFGNMCRLLFPFGIGSKGYARDITGRQIGFYGSPITPIDHPQELYQVCDSNGSWRLMVFDSIRCY
;
A
#
# COMPACT_ATOMS: atom_id res chain seq x y z
N MET A 1 -23.75 -9.38 6.64
CA MET A 1 -22.86 -10.56 6.74
C MET A 1 -23.38 -11.52 7.79
N PRO A 2 -23.45 -12.83 7.53
CA PRO A 2 -23.75 -13.85 8.55
C PRO A 2 -22.66 -13.91 9.63
N LEU A 3 -23.08 -14.17 10.87
CA LEU A 3 -22.22 -14.23 12.07
C LEU A 3 -21.02 -15.18 11.92
N GLN A 4 -21.22 -16.31 11.22
CA GLN A 4 -20.19 -17.31 11.00
C GLN A 4 -18.98 -16.76 10.21
N GLN A 5 -19.22 -15.86 9.25
CA GLN A 5 -18.13 -15.23 8.49
C GLN A 5 -17.32 -14.28 9.36
N ILE A 6 -18.00 -13.58 10.28
CA ILE A 6 -17.34 -12.67 11.22
C ILE A 6 -16.43 -13.47 12.16
N VAL A 7 -16.95 -14.54 12.77
CA VAL A 7 -16.16 -15.40 13.66
C VAL A 7 -14.99 -16.06 12.91
N GLY A 8 -15.21 -16.52 11.68
CA GLY A 8 -14.16 -17.08 10.83
C GLY A 8 -13.02 -16.10 10.60
N ALA A 9 -13.32 -14.84 10.25
CA ALA A 9 -12.32 -13.80 10.07
C ALA A 9 -11.50 -13.54 11.34
N TYR A 10 -12.13 -13.51 12.52
CA TYR A 10 -11.40 -13.36 13.79
C TYR A 10 -10.48 -14.53 14.10
N LEU A 11 -10.90 -15.76 13.81
CA LEU A 11 -10.05 -16.95 13.98
C LEU A 11 -8.84 -16.89 13.05
N GLU A 12 -9.05 -16.50 11.79
CA GLU A 12 -7.95 -16.30 10.83
C GLU A 12 -6.95 -15.24 11.32
N ILE A 13 -7.43 -14.11 11.85
CA ILE A 13 -6.58 -13.05 12.41
C ILE A 13 -5.71 -13.57 13.58
N ILE A 14 -6.29 -14.40 14.46
CA ILE A 14 -5.58 -15.04 15.58
C ILE A 14 -4.57 -16.06 15.05
N GLU A 15 -4.97 -16.90 14.10
CA GLU A 15 -4.10 -17.90 13.49
C GLU A 15 -2.92 -17.26 12.77
N GLU A 16 -3.15 -16.16 12.04
CA GLU A 16 -2.11 -15.36 11.38
C GLU A 16 -1.17 -14.70 12.39
N GLY A 17 -1.57 -14.59 13.66
CA GLY A 17 -0.76 -14.01 14.73
C GLY A 17 -0.76 -12.48 14.73
N LYS A 18 -1.75 -11.87 14.05
CA LYS A 18 -1.94 -10.42 13.99
C LYS A 18 -2.45 -9.84 15.30
N VAL A 19 -3.03 -10.67 16.17
CA VAL A 19 -3.48 -10.30 17.51
C VAL A 19 -2.81 -11.19 18.54
N LYS A 20 -2.18 -10.58 19.55
CA LYS A 20 -1.63 -11.29 20.71
C LYS A 20 -2.03 -10.61 22.00
N THR A 21 -2.08 -11.36 23.08
CA THR A 21 -2.29 -10.80 24.42
C THR A 21 -0.96 -10.28 24.97
N SER A 22 -0.92 -9.01 25.33
CA SER A 22 0.21 -8.41 26.04
C SER A 22 0.00 -8.49 27.55
N THR A 23 0.99 -9.00 28.27
CA THR A 23 0.98 -9.08 29.75
C THR A 23 1.52 -7.81 30.41
N LYS A 24 2.09 -6.90 29.62
CA LYS A 24 2.61 -5.62 30.10
C LYS A 24 1.55 -4.55 29.89
N ILE A 25 1.11 -3.92 30.99
CA ILE A 25 0.30 -2.71 30.91
C ILE A 25 1.19 -1.63 30.29
N LYS A 26 1.06 -1.40 28.98
CA LYS A 26 1.55 -0.19 28.34
C LYS A 26 0.65 0.96 28.82
N GLU A 27 1.22 2.16 28.96
CA GLU A 27 0.55 3.32 29.57
C GLU A 27 -0.90 3.53 29.09
N ALA A 28 -1.70 4.16 29.96
CA ALA A 28 -3.16 4.14 30.08
C ALA A 28 -4.03 4.53 28.85
N PHE A 29 -3.47 4.59 27.64
CA PHE A 29 -4.14 4.99 26.41
C PHE A 29 -4.12 3.94 25.29
N SER A 30 -3.59 2.74 25.52
CA SER A 30 -3.89 1.60 24.65
C SER A 30 -5.38 1.25 24.81
N GLN A 31 -6.22 1.81 23.93
CA GLN A 31 -7.68 1.67 23.93
C GLN A 31 -8.14 0.19 23.89
N PHE A 32 -7.22 -0.74 23.63
CA PHE A 32 -7.52 -2.14 23.37
C PHE A 32 -6.75 -3.13 24.24
N PHE A 33 -6.10 -2.69 25.32
CA PHE A 33 -5.52 -3.61 26.30
C PHE A 33 -6.54 -4.68 26.73
N PRO A 34 -6.18 -5.99 26.77
CA PRO A 34 -4.84 -6.57 26.71
C PRO A 34 -4.32 -6.91 25.29
N TRP A 35 -5.02 -6.51 24.23
CA TRP A 35 -4.68 -6.91 22.86
C TRP A 35 -3.61 -6.03 22.25
N GLU A 36 -2.59 -6.67 21.67
CA GLU A 36 -1.55 -6.06 20.86
C GLU A 36 -1.74 -6.49 19.40
N TYR A 37 -1.81 -5.50 18.53
CA TYR A 37 -2.05 -5.67 17.10
C TYR A 37 -0.74 -5.51 16.33
N TYR A 38 -0.50 -6.42 15.40
CA TYR A 38 0.62 -6.36 14.46
C TYR A 38 0.09 -6.03 13.07
N GLN A 39 0.62 -4.97 12.45
CA GLN A 39 0.24 -4.55 11.09
C GLN A 39 0.61 -5.58 10.03
N TYR A 40 1.70 -6.31 10.26
CA TYR A 40 2.12 -7.43 9.43
C TYR A 40 2.82 -8.50 10.26
N THR A 41 2.80 -9.72 9.73
CA THR A 41 3.47 -10.88 10.30
C THR A 41 4.44 -11.46 9.28
N GLN A 42 5.34 -12.34 9.73
CA GLN A 42 6.23 -13.06 8.81
C GLN A 42 5.43 -13.87 7.77
N ARG A 43 4.26 -14.40 8.16
CA ARG A 43 3.38 -15.12 7.23
C ARG A 43 2.84 -14.22 6.13
N ASP A 44 2.52 -12.97 6.43
CA ASP A 44 2.07 -12.00 5.41
C ASP A 44 3.19 -11.73 4.40
N VAL A 45 4.44 -11.63 4.88
CA VAL A 45 5.63 -11.47 4.03
C VAL A 45 5.80 -12.70 3.12
N ASP A 46 5.76 -13.91 3.68
CA ASP A 46 5.95 -15.15 2.91
C ASP A 46 4.85 -15.36 1.86
N LYS A 47 3.59 -15.09 2.22
CA LYS A 47 2.44 -15.11 1.30
C LYS A 47 2.61 -14.10 0.16
N SER A 48 3.07 -12.89 0.49
CA SER A 48 3.29 -11.82 -0.49
C SER A 48 4.41 -12.16 -1.46
N ILE A 49 5.53 -12.71 -0.97
CA ILE A 49 6.66 -13.17 -1.81
C ILE A 49 6.20 -14.27 -2.77
N THR A 50 5.46 -15.25 -2.26
CA THR A 50 4.92 -16.36 -3.07
C THR A 50 4.00 -15.83 -4.16
N THR A 51 3.09 -14.93 -3.81
CA THR A 51 2.12 -14.34 -4.75
C THR A 51 2.80 -13.47 -5.80
N PHE A 52 3.78 -12.65 -5.38
CA PHE A 52 4.53 -11.78 -6.27
C PHE A 52 5.40 -12.60 -7.23
N THR A 53 6.10 -13.63 -6.74
CA THR A 53 6.89 -14.52 -7.62
C THR A 53 6.02 -15.19 -8.67
N ARG A 54 4.84 -15.70 -8.26
CA ARG A 54 3.86 -16.27 -9.19
C ARG A 54 3.35 -15.25 -10.22
N LEU A 55 3.17 -13.99 -9.83
CA LEU A 55 2.81 -12.92 -10.76
C LEU A 55 3.92 -12.70 -11.79
N LEU A 56 5.18 -12.61 -11.36
CA LEU A 56 6.31 -12.46 -12.28
C LEU A 56 6.38 -13.64 -13.26
N ASP A 57 6.25 -14.87 -12.78
CA ASP A 57 6.22 -16.08 -13.62
C ASP A 57 5.11 -16.00 -14.68
N ALA A 58 3.89 -15.64 -14.26
CA ALA A 58 2.74 -15.56 -15.16
C ALA A 58 2.92 -14.48 -16.25
N ILE A 59 3.61 -13.39 -15.93
CA ILE A 59 3.92 -12.33 -16.90
C ILE A 59 5.00 -12.80 -17.87
N GLU A 60 6.09 -13.39 -17.37
CA GLU A 60 7.17 -13.91 -18.23
C GLU A 60 6.67 -14.98 -19.20
N CYS A 61 5.78 -15.87 -18.76
CA CYS A 61 5.21 -16.90 -19.63
C CYS A 61 4.34 -16.33 -20.77
N ARG A 62 3.84 -15.09 -20.64
CA ARG A 62 2.92 -14.48 -21.61
C ARG A 62 3.59 -13.46 -22.52
N ILE A 63 4.75 -12.92 -22.13
CA ILE A 63 5.43 -11.86 -22.89
C ILE A 63 6.60 -12.46 -23.68
N PRO A 64 6.67 -12.26 -25.00
CA PRO A 64 7.85 -12.65 -25.78
C PRO A 64 9.07 -11.84 -25.33
N PHE A 65 10.24 -12.48 -25.24
CA PHE A 65 11.50 -11.85 -24.83
C PHE A 65 11.87 -10.67 -25.74
N GLN A 66 11.50 -9.45 -25.34
CA GLN A 66 11.71 -8.24 -26.15
C GLN A 66 12.30 -7.07 -25.39
N SER A 67 12.41 -7.12 -24.06
CA SER A 67 12.90 -5.98 -23.27
C SER A 67 14.27 -6.19 -22.64
N ALA A 68 14.88 -5.08 -22.23
CA ALA A 68 16.09 -5.05 -21.42
C ALA A 68 15.89 -5.77 -20.08
N LYS A 69 16.96 -6.42 -19.60
CA LYS A 69 16.97 -7.10 -18.31
C LYS A 69 16.88 -6.07 -17.18
N ILE A 70 15.89 -6.24 -16.31
CA ILE A 70 15.75 -5.48 -15.07
C ILE A 70 16.07 -6.42 -13.93
N ASP A 71 17.02 -6.05 -13.08
CA ASP A 71 17.38 -6.81 -11.90
C ASP A 71 16.43 -6.43 -10.75
N ILE A 72 15.71 -7.42 -10.23
CA ILE A 72 14.87 -7.28 -9.04
C ILE A 72 15.71 -7.76 -7.86
N GLN A 73 16.64 -6.90 -7.44
CA GLN A 73 17.44 -7.10 -6.25
C GLN A 73 17.48 -5.81 -5.42
N TYR A 74 17.11 -5.91 -4.15
CA TYR A 74 17.14 -4.81 -3.20
C TYR A 74 18.07 -5.14 -2.02
N PRO A 75 19.39 -4.95 -2.16
CA PRO A 75 20.33 -5.08 -1.06
C PRO A 75 19.99 -4.12 0.09
N GLN A 76 20.41 -4.45 1.32
CA GLN A 76 20.19 -3.59 2.50
C GLN A 76 20.68 -2.15 2.26
N SER A 77 21.81 -1.97 1.57
CA SER A 77 22.32 -0.63 1.23
C SER A 77 21.34 0.19 0.38
N VAL A 78 20.68 -0.44 -0.59
CA VAL A 78 19.69 0.24 -1.44
C VAL A 78 18.44 0.59 -0.64
N LEU A 79 18.02 -0.28 0.28
CA LEU A 79 16.88 -0.02 1.16
C LEU A 79 17.15 1.11 2.15
N ASP A 80 18.38 1.19 2.67
CA ASP A 80 18.83 2.26 3.56
C ASP A 80 18.94 3.59 2.81
N GLU A 81 19.50 3.59 1.59
CA GLU A 81 19.54 4.79 0.72
C GLU A 81 18.15 5.25 0.28
N ALA A 82 17.18 4.34 0.15
CA ALA A 82 15.78 4.67 -0.11
C ALA A 82 15.01 5.08 1.15
N PHE A 83 15.68 5.21 2.31
CA PHE A 83 15.08 5.55 3.60
C PHE A 83 13.93 4.63 4.02
N THR A 84 13.99 3.35 3.64
CA THR A 84 12.94 2.38 3.96
C THR A 84 12.85 2.18 5.47
N PRO A 85 11.67 2.30 6.10
CA PRO A 85 11.54 2.19 7.55
C PRO A 85 12.05 0.83 8.07
N LYS A 86 12.82 0.86 9.16
CA LYS A 86 13.55 -0.32 9.69
C LYS A 86 12.62 -1.47 10.09
N LYS A 87 11.44 -1.17 10.63
CA LYS A 87 10.42 -2.14 11.08
C LYS A 87 9.15 -2.09 10.22
N SER A 88 9.32 -2.08 8.89
CA SER A 88 8.19 -2.07 7.95
C SER A 88 8.06 -3.39 7.20
N PHE A 89 6.83 -3.68 6.78
CA PHE A 89 6.53 -4.77 5.85
C PHE A 89 7.33 -4.64 4.56
N VAL A 90 7.44 -3.44 3.99
CA VAL A 90 8.15 -3.20 2.73
C VAL A 90 9.61 -3.65 2.84
N ARG A 91 10.29 -3.27 3.93
CA ARG A 91 11.69 -3.67 4.13
C ARG A 91 11.82 -5.18 4.23
N SER A 92 10.95 -5.83 5.01
CA SER A 92 10.95 -7.30 5.15
C SER A 92 10.64 -8.00 3.83
N PHE A 93 9.65 -7.52 3.08
CA PHE A 93 9.24 -8.04 1.77
C PHE A 93 10.36 -7.92 0.75
N LEU A 94 10.88 -6.71 0.52
CA LEU A 94 11.91 -6.45 -0.49
C LEU A 94 13.25 -7.15 -0.16
N SER A 95 13.60 -7.25 1.13
CA SER A 95 14.82 -7.96 1.55
C SER A 95 14.75 -9.47 1.33
N ALA A 96 13.54 -10.04 1.41
CA ALA A 96 13.30 -11.47 1.31
C ALA A 96 12.95 -11.92 -0.13
N LEU A 97 12.82 -10.98 -1.08
CA LEU A 97 12.61 -11.31 -2.49
C LEU A 97 13.80 -12.12 -3.05
N PRO A 98 13.54 -13.17 -3.82
CA PRO A 98 14.59 -13.94 -4.49
C PRO A 98 15.27 -13.06 -5.54
N ARG A 99 16.59 -13.20 -5.67
CA ARG A 99 17.35 -12.55 -6.74
C ARG A 99 16.84 -13.05 -8.10
N ARG A 100 16.30 -12.15 -8.92
CA ARG A 100 15.73 -12.49 -10.22
C ARG A 100 15.91 -11.35 -11.21
N GLN A 101 16.19 -11.70 -12.46
CA GLN A 101 16.16 -10.77 -13.58
C GLN A 101 14.90 -11.00 -14.40
N VAL A 102 14.18 -9.92 -14.70
CA VAL A 102 12.97 -9.95 -15.52
C VAL A 102 13.18 -9.21 -16.83
N TYR A 103 12.44 -9.60 -17.87
CA TYR A 103 12.51 -9.01 -19.22
C TYR A 103 11.31 -8.10 -19.52
N PHE A 104 10.67 -7.56 -18.49
CA PHE A 104 9.55 -6.66 -18.65
C PHE A 104 9.60 -5.58 -17.57
N ARG A 105 9.06 -4.41 -17.89
CA ARG A 105 9.02 -3.27 -16.99
C ARG A 105 7.68 -3.12 -16.28
N TYR A 106 6.58 -3.44 -16.95
CA TYR A 106 5.22 -3.24 -16.43
C TYR A 106 4.67 -4.52 -15.82
N ILE A 107 4.24 -4.45 -14.56
CA ILE A 107 3.58 -5.56 -13.83
C ILE A 107 2.06 -5.54 -14.00
N ALA A 108 1.50 -4.37 -14.32
CA ALA A 108 0.09 -4.16 -14.64
C ALA A 108 -0.02 -2.95 -15.60
N PRO A 109 -1.20 -2.72 -16.23
CA PRO A 109 -1.41 -1.53 -17.05
C PRO A 109 -1.10 -0.26 -16.26
N GLY A 110 -0.10 0.49 -16.72
CA GLY A 110 0.35 1.74 -16.08
C GLY A 110 1.20 1.56 -14.82
N LEU A 111 1.42 0.35 -14.31
CA LEU A 111 2.24 0.10 -13.11
C LEU A 111 3.52 -0.66 -13.47
N ARG A 112 4.67 -0.13 -13.04
CA ARG A 112 5.98 -0.62 -13.42
C ARG A 112 6.96 -0.78 -12.27
N LEU A 113 7.93 -1.66 -12.51
CA LEU A 113 9.13 -1.77 -11.70
C LEU A 113 10.00 -0.51 -11.86
N GLN A 114 10.59 -0.08 -10.76
CA GLN A 114 11.51 1.06 -10.70
C GLN A 114 12.93 0.58 -10.99
N SER A 115 13.74 1.44 -11.61
CA SER A 115 15.20 1.24 -11.60
C SER A 115 15.74 1.45 -10.18
N VAL A 116 16.96 0.99 -9.91
CA VAL A 116 17.62 1.20 -8.61
C VAL A 116 17.72 2.70 -8.27
N ASP A 117 18.01 3.55 -9.25
CA ASP A 117 18.10 5.00 -9.06
C ASP A 117 16.73 5.63 -8.78
N GLU A 118 15.70 5.22 -9.53
CA GLU A 118 14.31 5.65 -9.29
C GLU A 118 13.77 5.15 -7.94
N PHE A 119 14.25 4.02 -7.45
CA PHE A 119 13.85 3.44 -6.18
C PHE A 119 14.49 4.19 -5.00
N LYS A 120 15.75 4.62 -5.14
CA LYS A 120 16.45 5.47 -4.15
C LYS A 120 15.83 6.86 -4.06
N SER A 121 15.33 7.39 -5.18
CA SER A 121 14.65 8.69 -5.24
C SER A 121 13.19 8.59 -4.76
N GLN A 122 13.01 8.32 -3.47
CA GLN A 122 11.68 8.29 -2.83
C GLN A 122 11.13 9.72 -2.64
N PRO A 123 9.83 9.95 -2.91
CA PRO A 123 9.23 11.30 -2.90
C PRO A 123 9.24 11.98 -1.52
N PHE A 124 9.23 11.20 -0.44
CA PHE A 124 9.18 11.72 0.93
C PHE A 124 10.44 11.42 1.76
N ALA A 125 11.55 11.08 1.09
CA ALA A 125 12.82 10.71 1.71
C ALA A 125 13.33 11.72 2.75
N ALA A 126 13.13 13.02 2.51
CA ALA A 126 13.55 14.09 3.44
C ALA A 126 12.87 13.99 4.81
N HIS A 127 11.61 13.55 4.85
CA HIS A 127 10.87 13.36 6.11
C HIS A 127 11.28 12.06 6.80
N SER A 128 11.55 11.01 6.01
CA SER A 128 12.07 9.74 6.53
C SER A 128 13.44 9.88 7.20
N ALA A 129 14.29 10.78 6.70
CA ALA A 129 15.59 11.05 7.29
C ALA A 129 15.50 11.72 8.67
N ILE A 130 14.46 12.54 8.89
CA ILE A 130 14.22 13.24 10.16
C ILE A 130 13.69 12.24 11.19
N SER A 131 12.67 11.46 10.83
CA SER A 131 12.03 10.51 11.75
C SER A 131 12.93 9.35 12.19
N GLN A 132 13.93 8.96 11.39
CA GLN A 132 14.88 7.90 11.79
C GLN A 132 15.88 8.31 12.88
N ASN A 133 16.05 9.62 13.16
CA ASN A 133 16.96 10.11 14.18
C ASN A 133 16.34 10.18 15.58
N ASP A 134 15.01 10.24 15.68
CA ASP A 134 14.29 10.22 16.95
C ASP A 134 14.10 8.76 17.39
N SER A 135 14.94 8.32 18.33
CA SER A 135 15.14 6.91 18.64
C SER A 135 14.00 6.22 19.39
N ASP A 136 12.96 6.94 19.81
CA ASP A 136 11.94 6.39 20.74
C ASP A 136 10.49 6.68 20.37
N ASP A 137 10.22 7.42 19.28
CA ASP A 137 8.84 7.69 18.87
C ASP A 137 8.35 6.67 17.84
N GLU A 138 7.07 6.32 17.92
CA GLU A 138 6.41 5.48 16.92
C GLU A 138 6.39 6.27 15.60
N GLY A 139 7.40 6.01 14.76
CA GLY A 139 7.73 6.84 13.60
C GLY A 139 6.54 7.32 12.79
N GLU A 140 6.59 8.58 12.39
CA GLU A 140 5.60 9.26 11.57
C GLU A 140 5.22 8.42 10.34
N GLU A 141 3.92 8.33 10.05
CA GLU A 141 3.35 7.56 8.94
C GLU A 141 3.80 8.14 7.60
N ILE A 142 4.90 7.64 7.06
CA ILE A 142 5.46 8.14 5.79
C ILE A 142 5.09 7.19 4.66
N PRO A 143 4.31 7.66 3.66
CA PRO A 143 3.97 6.84 2.49
C PRO A 143 5.23 6.43 1.73
N PHE A 144 5.35 5.14 1.40
CA PHE A 144 6.49 4.60 0.67
C PHE A 144 6.06 4.15 -0.74
N LEU A 145 6.76 4.62 -1.79
CA LEU A 145 6.44 4.24 -3.17
C LEU A 145 7.03 2.86 -3.48
N LEU A 146 6.15 1.85 -3.54
CA LEU A 146 6.52 0.46 -3.79
C LEU A 146 6.62 0.14 -5.30
N PHE A 147 5.64 0.62 -6.09
CA PHE A 147 5.65 0.47 -7.54
C PHE A 147 5.27 1.79 -8.20
N ARG A 148 6.03 2.21 -9.21
CA ARG A 148 5.83 3.49 -9.88
C ARG A 148 4.89 3.36 -11.07
N ALA A 149 4.08 4.37 -11.30
CA ALA A 149 3.34 4.56 -12.55
C ALA A 149 3.92 5.74 -13.33
N ASP A 150 3.52 5.87 -14.59
CA ASP A 150 3.95 7.01 -15.40
C ASP A 150 3.09 8.24 -15.09
N GLY A 151 3.75 9.40 -14.98
CA GLY A 151 3.14 10.66 -14.60
C GLY A 151 3.23 10.95 -13.10
N SER A 152 2.61 12.05 -12.70
CA SER A 152 2.55 12.52 -11.33
C SER A 152 1.17 13.11 -11.04
N ASN A 153 0.87 13.30 -9.77
CA ASN A 153 -0.33 13.99 -9.33
C ASN A 153 -0.08 14.68 -7.99
N LEU A 154 -1.00 15.56 -7.59
CA LEU A 154 -0.97 16.16 -6.27
C LEU A 154 -1.15 15.07 -5.22
N SER A 155 -0.24 15.08 -4.25
CA SER A 155 -0.29 14.19 -3.10
C SER A 155 -1.65 14.28 -2.39
N PRO A 156 -2.34 13.14 -2.22
CA PRO A 156 -3.60 13.06 -1.50
C PRO A 156 -3.43 12.87 0.01
N TRP A 157 -2.20 12.91 0.53
CA TRP A 157 -1.91 12.69 1.94
C TRP A 157 -2.15 13.96 2.76
N GLY A 158 -2.28 13.80 4.08
CA GLY A 158 -2.38 14.93 5.01
C GLY A 158 -1.09 15.74 5.06
N GLN A 159 -1.10 16.85 5.82
CA GLN A 159 0.14 17.56 6.12
C GLN A 159 1.13 16.63 6.83
N PRO A 160 2.45 16.73 6.55
CA PRO A 160 3.11 17.74 5.70
C PRO A 160 3.16 17.40 4.20
N PHE A 161 2.58 16.28 3.77
CA PHE A 161 2.74 15.76 2.42
C PHE A 161 1.72 16.33 1.42
N ASN A 162 0.69 17.04 1.87
CA ASN A 162 -0.44 17.46 1.05
C ASN A 162 -0.04 18.38 -0.13
N ASN A 163 -0.71 18.23 -1.28
CA ASN A 163 -0.56 19.11 -2.45
C ASN A 163 0.87 19.21 -3.03
N VAL A 164 1.75 18.26 -2.74
CA VAL A 164 3.07 18.15 -3.36
C VAL A 164 2.95 17.31 -4.64
N ASP A 165 3.56 17.76 -5.73
CA ASP A 165 3.64 16.97 -6.97
C ASP A 165 4.42 15.68 -6.72
N THR A 166 3.71 14.55 -6.80
CA THR A 166 4.20 13.26 -6.36
C THR A 166 4.03 12.23 -7.48
N PRO A 167 5.01 11.34 -7.71
CA PRO A 167 4.89 10.32 -8.75
C PRO A 167 3.63 9.49 -8.58
N ALA A 168 2.95 9.19 -9.68
CA ALA A 168 1.86 8.22 -9.63
C ALA A 168 2.42 6.83 -9.29
N GLY A 169 1.62 5.98 -8.65
CA GLY A 169 2.05 4.64 -8.27
C GLY A 169 1.33 4.05 -7.07
N LEU A 170 1.77 2.85 -6.69
CA LEU A 170 1.31 2.14 -5.51
C LEU A 170 2.17 2.52 -4.31
N TYR A 171 1.54 3.15 -3.33
CA TYR A 171 2.13 3.53 -2.06
C TYR A 171 1.72 2.55 -0.98
N THR A 172 2.65 2.23 -0.08
CA THR A 172 2.34 1.56 1.19
C THR A 172 2.33 2.59 2.30
N GLU A 173 1.37 2.44 3.21
CA GLU A 173 1.11 3.28 4.35
C GLU A 173 1.05 2.40 5.60
N ASP A 174 1.60 2.91 6.70
CA ASP A 174 1.42 2.28 7.99
C ASP A 174 0.00 2.54 8.49
N ILE A 175 -0.53 1.62 9.30
CA ILE A 175 -1.86 1.78 9.91
C ILE A 175 -1.74 2.66 11.15
N ASP A 176 -2.62 3.66 11.26
CA ASP A 176 -2.86 4.39 12.50
C ASP A 176 -3.21 3.41 13.64
N LYS A 177 -2.25 3.19 14.55
CA LYS A 177 -2.39 2.29 15.70
C LYS A 177 -3.46 2.78 16.69
N GLY A 178 -3.87 4.06 16.62
CA GLY A 178 -4.98 4.62 17.37
C GLY A 178 -6.35 4.10 16.90
N ARG A 179 -6.42 3.51 15.69
CA ARG A 179 -7.64 2.92 15.12
C ARG A 179 -7.50 1.40 15.06
N ALA A 180 -7.75 0.69 16.15
CA ALA A 180 -7.57 -0.77 16.19
C ALA A 180 -8.61 -1.61 15.42
N GLN A 181 -9.18 -1.06 14.35
CA GLN A 181 -10.07 -1.79 13.44
C GLN A 181 -9.36 -2.24 12.16
N ASP A 182 -8.13 -1.78 11.91
CA ASP A 182 -7.40 -2.07 10.68
C ASP A 182 -6.22 -3.04 10.94
N PHE A 183 -6.21 -4.19 10.24
CA PHE A 183 -5.29 -5.31 10.48
C PHE A 183 -4.35 -5.64 9.29
N GLY A 184 -3.98 -4.67 8.46
CA GLY A 184 -2.99 -4.86 7.38
C GLY A 184 -2.37 -3.57 6.88
N ASN A 185 -1.15 -3.61 6.34
CA ASN A 185 -0.52 -2.42 5.78
C ASN A 185 -1.43 -1.77 4.75
N MET A 186 -1.70 -0.49 4.91
CA MET A 186 -2.53 0.23 3.98
C MET A 186 -1.75 0.36 2.67
N CYS A 187 -2.46 0.24 1.55
CA CYS A 187 -1.90 0.53 0.24
C CYS A 187 -2.83 1.51 -0.44
N ARG A 188 -2.25 2.53 -1.07
CA ARG A 188 -2.97 3.56 -1.81
C ARG A 188 -2.42 3.65 -3.21
N LEU A 189 -3.30 3.55 -4.20
CA LEU A 189 -2.92 3.73 -5.60
C LEU A 189 -3.19 5.17 -6.02
N LEU A 190 -2.12 5.91 -6.31
CA LEU A 190 -2.18 7.26 -6.86
C LEU A 190 -2.14 7.22 -8.39
N PHE A 191 -3.19 7.70 -9.03
CA PHE A 191 -3.29 7.80 -10.48
C PHE A 191 -2.72 9.13 -10.99
N PRO A 192 -2.14 9.16 -12.20
CA PRO A 192 -1.71 10.41 -12.85
C PRO A 192 -2.89 11.27 -13.35
N PHE A 193 -4.12 10.78 -13.21
CA PHE A 193 -5.35 11.49 -13.54
C PHE A 193 -6.40 11.25 -12.47
N GLY A 194 -7.39 12.13 -12.38
CA GLY A 194 -8.50 11.97 -11.46
C GLY A 194 -9.61 11.07 -12.01
N ILE A 195 -10.35 10.44 -11.10
CA ILE A 195 -11.52 9.62 -11.42
C ILE A 195 -12.70 10.16 -10.61
N GLY A 196 -13.86 10.36 -11.25
CA GLY A 196 -15.11 10.69 -10.56
C GLY A 196 -15.89 11.87 -11.15
N SER A 197 -15.22 12.85 -11.78
CA SER A 197 -15.85 14.09 -12.25
C SER A 197 -16.96 13.87 -13.28
N LYS A 198 -16.90 12.77 -14.04
CA LYS A 198 -17.93 12.40 -15.02
C LYS A 198 -19.16 11.73 -14.41
N GLY A 199 -19.13 11.38 -13.13
CA GLY A 199 -20.29 10.82 -12.44
C GLY A 199 -20.53 9.31 -12.62
N TYR A 200 -19.80 8.67 -13.53
CA TYR A 200 -20.03 7.26 -13.92
C TYR A 200 -19.22 6.24 -13.12
N ALA A 201 -18.10 6.65 -12.50
CA ALA A 201 -17.25 5.74 -11.75
C ALA A 201 -17.99 5.14 -10.55
N ARG A 202 -17.80 3.84 -10.33
CA ARG A 202 -18.44 3.06 -9.26
C ARG A 202 -17.41 2.16 -8.59
N ASP A 203 -17.52 1.96 -7.28
CA ASP A 203 -16.77 0.92 -6.57
C ASP A 203 -17.46 -0.46 -6.71
N ILE A 204 -16.86 -1.52 -6.16
CA ILE A 204 -17.45 -2.88 -6.16
C ILE A 204 -18.78 -2.98 -5.42
N THR A 205 -19.10 -2.02 -4.54
CA THR A 205 -20.40 -1.95 -3.86
C THR A 205 -21.45 -1.24 -4.71
N GLY A 206 -21.07 -0.69 -5.86
CA GLY A 206 -21.94 0.10 -6.72
C GLY A 206 -22.12 1.55 -6.25
N ARG A 207 -21.31 2.03 -5.30
CA ARG A 207 -21.32 3.42 -4.84
C ARG A 207 -20.55 4.30 -5.83
N GLN A 208 -21.04 5.51 -6.07
CA GLN A 208 -20.36 6.46 -6.96
C GLN A 208 -19.07 7.01 -6.33
N ILE A 209 -18.01 7.07 -7.13
CA ILE A 209 -16.70 7.64 -6.76
C ILE A 209 -16.71 9.14 -7.08
N GLY A 210 -16.08 9.94 -6.21
CA GLY A 210 -16.02 11.39 -6.36
C GLY A 210 -17.30 12.16 -6.05
N PHE A 211 -18.27 11.54 -5.38
CA PHE A 211 -19.49 12.21 -4.89
C PHE A 211 -19.33 12.54 -3.40
N TYR A 212 -18.68 13.67 -3.11
CA TYR A 212 -18.51 14.19 -1.75
C TYR A 212 -18.92 15.66 -1.67
N GLY A 213 -19.24 16.12 -0.47
CA GLY A 213 -19.61 17.52 -0.20
C GLY A 213 -21.11 17.82 -0.22
N SER A 214 -21.44 19.06 0.14
CA SER A 214 -22.79 19.63 0.09
C SER A 214 -22.72 21.01 -0.59
N PRO A 215 -23.35 21.20 -1.77
CA PRO A 215 -24.08 20.21 -2.55
C PRO A 215 -23.19 19.09 -3.10
N ILE A 216 -23.77 17.93 -3.38
CA ILE A 216 -23.04 16.77 -3.91
C ILE A 216 -22.67 17.07 -5.37
N THR A 217 -21.42 17.43 -5.60
CA THR A 217 -20.87 17.66 -6.95
C THR A 217 -19.86 16.56 -7.28
N PRO A 218 -19.91 15.96 -8.49
CA PRO A 218 -18.89 15.03 -8.93
C PRO A 218 -17.54 15.74 -9.03
N ILE A 219 -16.54 15.27 -8.30
CA ILE A 219 -15.17 15.78 -8.29
C ILE A 219 -14.23 14.64 -8.68
N ASP A 220 -13.11 15.01 -9.30
CA ASP A 220 -12.05 14.06 -9.65
C ASP A 220 -11.16 13.76 -8.45
N HIS A 221 -11.01 12.47 -8.14
CA HIS A 221 -10.11 11.99 -7.10
C HIS A 221 -9.10 10.99 -7.69
N PRO A 222 -7.80 11.26 -7.63
CA PRO A 222 -6.77 10.37 -8.17
C PRO A 222 -6.40 9.19 -7.27
N GLN A 223 -7.08 8.97 -6.14
CA GLN A 223 -6.68 7.96 -5.15
C GLN A 223 -7.77 6.99 -4.70
N GLU A 224 -9.01 7.12 -5.20
CA GLU A 224 -10.18 6.44 -4.61
C GLU A 224 -10.40 4.98 -5.06
N LEU A 225 -9.59 4.46 -5.97
CA LEU A 225 -9.80 3.13 -6.54
C LEU A 225 -9.38 1.99 -5.59
N TYR A 226 -8.40 2.26 -4.73
CA TYR A 226 -7.91 1.36 -3.69
C TYR A 226 -7.74 2.17 -2.40
N GLN A 227 -8.82 2.30 -1.64
CA GLN A 227 -8.80 2.90 -0.31
C GLN A 227 -9.39 1.94 0.72
N VAL A 228 -8.77 1.93 1.89
CA VAL A 228 -9.39 1.38 3.09
C VAL A 228 -10.49 2.35 3.52
N CYS A 229 -11.68 1.80 3.76
CA CYS A 229 -12.85 2.59 4.10
C CYS A 229 -12.64 3.35 5.42
N ASP A 230 -12.93 4.66 5.45
CA ASP A 230 -12.99 5.47 6.69
C ASP A 230 -14.06 5.00 7.69
N SER A 231 -14.86 3.99 7.35
CA SER A 231 -15.82 3.36 8.25
C SER A 231 -16.20 1.96 7.74
N ASN A 232 -16.04 0.96 8.61
CA ASN A 232 -16.62 -0.39 8.54
C ASN A 232 -15.88 -1.51 7.79
N GLY A 233 -14.55 -1.48 7.67
CA GLY A 233 -13.76 -2.69 7.37
C GLY A 233 -14.06 -3.41 6.04
N SER A 234 -14.70 -2.73 5.09
CA SER A 234 -14.93 -3.25 3.73
C SER A 234 -13.84 -2.73 2.81
N TRP A 235 -13.03 -3.61 2.24
CA TRP A 235 -12.07 -3.26 1.19
C TRP A 235 -12.82 -2.75 -0.04
N ARG A 236 -12.50 -1.53 -0.50
CA ARG A 236 -13.01 -1.02 -1.77
C ARG A 236 -12.12 -1.54 -2.89
N LEU A 237 -12.60 -2.52 -3.64
CA LEU A 237 -12.01 -2.93 -4.91
C LEU A 237 -12.86 -2.38 -6.04
N MET A 238 -12.29 -2.20 -7.23
CA MET A 238 -13.06 -2.04 -8.47
C MET A 238 -13.00 -3.35 -9.27
N VAL A 239 -14.05 -3.63 -10.04
CA VAL A 239 -14.01 -4.61 -11.13
C VAL A 239 -13.57 -3.88 -12.41
N PHE A 240 -12.46 -4.30 -13.00
CA PHE A 240 -11.85 -3.66 -14.18
C PHE A 240 -12.70 -3.74 -15.46
N ASP A 241 -13.79 -4.53 -15.49
CA ASP A 241 -14.63 -4.74 -16.70
C ASP A 241 -15.45 -3.51 -17.15
N SER A 242 -15.41 -2.38 -16.41
CA SER A 242 -16.26 -1.22 -16.68
C SER A 242 -15.53 0.05 -17.14
N ILE A 243 -14.21 0.05 -17.35
CA ILE A 243 -13.52 1.22 -17.90
C ILE A 243 -13.66 1.22 -19.43
N ARG A 244 -14.79 1.71 -19.93
CA ARG A 244 -14.87 2.17 -21.32
C ARG A 244 -14.28 3.58 -21.38
N CYS A 245 -13.01 3.67 -21.74
CA CYS A 245 -12.45 4.90 -22.27
C CYS A 245 -13.13 5.17 -23.62
N TYR A 246 -13.94 6.23 -23.69
CA TYR A 246 -14.36 6.85 -24.95
C TYR A 246 -13.54 8.11 -25.17
#